data_AF-A0A7C6JFP1-F1
#
_entry.id   AF-A0A7C6JFP1-F1
#
_cell.length_a   1.000
_cell.length_b   1.000
_cell.length_c   1.000
_cell.angle_alpha   90.00
_cell.angle_beta   90.00
_cell.angle_gamma   90.00
#
_symmetry.space_group_name_H-M   'P 1'
#
loop_
_entity.id
_entity.type
_entity.pdbx_description
1 polymer ?
#
loop_
_entity_poly.entity_id
_entity_poly.type
_entity_poly.pdbx_seq_one_letter_code
_entity_poly.pdbx_strand_id
1 'polypeptide(L)' 'MIYRCGSIEESLENKEILQELSKYLIKQRVQDMPEDTEKIWHINEYHLPKDIVETVCSRLQKLIKKSWYIHALMNRKM' A
#
# COMPACT_ATOMS: atom_id res chain seq x y z
N MET A 1 6.83 5.21 16.72
CA MET A 1 6.97 3.86 16.11
C MET A 1 6.47 3.94 14.67
N ILE A 2 7.18 3.32 13.72
CA ILE A 2 6.90 3.45 12.28
C ILE A 2 6.65 2.07 11.69
N TYR A 3 5.62 1.97 10.85
CA TYR A 3 5.22 0.78 10.14
C TYR A 3 5.49 0.96 8.65
N ARG A 4 5.99 -0.09 8.00
CA ARG A 4 6.11 -0.15 6.54
C ARG A 4 4.84 -0.74 5.98
N CYS A 5 4.15 0.01 5.13
CA CYS A 5 2.95 -0.47 4.44
C CYS A 5 3.23 -0.53 2.95
N GLY A 6 3.08 -1.70 2.34
CA GLY A 6 3.17 -1.87 0.89
C GLY A 6 1.77 -1.88 0.26
N SER A 7 1.58 -1.16 -0.85
CA SER A 7 0.36 -1.26 -1.67
C SER A 7 0.70 -1.37 -3.15
N ILE A 8 -0.10 -2.13 -3.89
CA ILE A 8 -0.09 -2.13 -5.36
C ILE A 8 -1.23 -1.21 -5.80
N GLU A 9 -0.97 -0.19 -6.61
CA GLU A 9 -2.02 0.78 -6.97
C GLU A 9 -3.16 0.12 -7.75
N GLU A 10 -2.83 -0.83 -8.62
CA GLU A 10 -3.77 -1.57 -9.46
C GLU A 10 -4.65 -2.52 -8.65
N SER A 11 -4.30 -2.82 -7.39
CA SER A 11 -5.15 -3.62 -6.51
C SER A 11 -6.29 -2.81 -5.87
N LEU A 12 -6.26 -1.48 -5.96
CA LEU A 12 -7.28 -0.61 -5.38
C LEU A 12 -8.42 -0.35 -6.37
N GLU A 13 -9.66 -0.44 -5.89
CA GLU A 13 -10.87 -0.02 -6.62
C GLU A 13 -10.98 1.51 -6.69
N ASN A 14 -10.54 2.20 -5.63
CA ASN A 14 -10.44 3.67 -5.59
C ASN A 14 -9.02 4.11 -5.18
N LYS A 15 -8.38 4.89 -6.06
CA LYS A 15 -7.00 5.39 -5.91
C LYS A 15 -6.89 6.71 -5.14
N GLU A 16 -7.98 7.36 -4.75
CA GLU A 16 -7.96 8.64 -4.00
C GLU A 16 -7.17 8.54 -2.70
N ILE A 17 -7.26 7.39 -2.01
CA ILE A 17 -6.50 7.15 -0.77
C ILE A 17 -4.98 7.26 -0.98
N LEU A 18 -4.46 7.01 -2.18
CA LEU A 18 -3.04 7.17 -2.48
C LEU A 18 -2.60 8.63 -2.41
N GLN A 19 -3.47 9.57 -2.78
CA GLN A 19 -3.18 11.01 -2.65
C GLN A 19 -3.06 11.42 -1.18
N GLU A 20 -3.96 10.92 -0.33
CA GLU A 20 -3.90 11.15 1.12
C GLU A 20 -2.63 10.55 1.75
N LEU A 21 -2.19 9.39 1.25
CA LEU A 21 -1.00 8.68 1.73
C LEU A 21 0.31 9.21 1.13
N SER A 22 0.26 10.09 0.14
CA SER A 22 1.44 10.61 -0.58
C SER A 22 2.49 11.21 0.37
N LYS A 23 2.06 11.87 1.46
CA LYS A 23 2.96 12.44 2.48
C LYS A 23 3.73 11.38 3.29
N TYR A 24 3.31 10.13 3.24
CA TYR A 24 3.99 9.00 3.88
C TYR A 24 4.76 8.12 2.88
N LEU A 25 4.71 8.45 1.59
CA LEU A 25 5.36 7.67 0.53
C LEU A 25 6.87 7.81 0.64
N ILE A 26 7.56 6.68 0.67
CA ILE A 26 9.02 6.61 0.73
C ILE A 26 9.61 6.12 -0.58
N LYS A 27 8.92 5.17 -1.22
CA LYS A 27 9.40 4.54 -2.44
C LYS A 27 8.23 4.11 -3.31
N GLN A 28 8.39 4.34 -4.61
CA GLN A 28 7.56 3.74 -5.64
C GLN A 28 8.46 2.93 -6.57
N ARG A 29 7.99 1.77 -7.02
CA ARG A 29 8.62 1.00 -8.08
C ARG A 29 7.56 0.49 -9.05
N VAL A 30 7.95 0.38 -10.32
CA VAL A 30 7.11 -0.23 -11.36
C VAL A 30 7.65 -1.63 -11.64
N GLN A 31 6.75 -2.60 -11.77
CA GLN A 31 7.11 -3.99 -12.05
C GLN A 31 6.20 -4.56 -13.14
N ASP A 32 6.80 -5.17 -14.16
CA ASP A 32 6.07 -5.92 -15.17
C ASP A 32 5.66 -7.29 -14.62
N MET A 33 4.37 -7.61 -14.72
CA MET A 33 3.76 -8.87 -14.30
C MET A 33 2.94 -9.46 -15.47
N PRO A 34 3.61 -10.01 -16.51
CA PRO A 34 2.93 -10.46 -17.72
C PRO A 34 1.94 -11.63 -17.50
N GLU A 35 2.09 -12.35 -16.38
CA GLU A 35 1.23 -13.48 -16.02
C GLU A 35 -0.05 -13.06 -15.27
N ASP A 36 -0.13 -11.81 -14.79
CA ASP A 36 -1.28 -11.31 -14.06
C ASP A 36 -2.30 -10.61 -14.96
N THR A 37 -3.51 -10.42 -14.44
CA THR A 37 -4.55 -9.61 -15.11
C THR A 37 -4.07 -8.17 -15.32
N GLU A 38 -3.39 -7.62 -14.32
CA GLU A 38 -2.76 -6.31 -14.38
C GLU A 38 -1.28 -6.49 -14.72
N LYS A 39 -0.92 -6.11 -15.96
CA LYS A 39 0.42 -6.39 -16.51
C LYS A 39 1.54 -5.52 -15.95
N ILE A 40 1.19 -4.40 -15.34
CA ILE A 40 2.12 -3.42 -14.80
C ILE A 40 1.65 -3.08 -13.40
N TRP A 41 2.52 -3.27 -12.41
CA TRP A 41 2.25 -2.97 -11.01
C TRP A 41 3.02 -1.75 -10.55
N HIS A 42 2.30 -0.76 -10.05
CA HIS A 42 2.88 0.37 -9.31
C HIS A 42 2.86 0.01 -7.83
N ILE A 43 4.03 -0.30 -7.28
CA ILE A 43 4.19 -0.73 -5.90
C ILE A 43 4.69 0.45 -5.09
N ASN A 44 3.87 0.88 -4.14
CA ASN A 44 4.14 1.98 -3.22
C ASN A 44 4.50 1.43 -1.83
N GLU A 45 5.55 2.00 -1.24
CA GLU A 45 5.96 1.75 0.14
C GLU A 45 5.79 3.03 0.97
N TYR A 46 5.01 2.92 2.05
CA TYR A 46 4.74 4.02 2.98
C TYR A 46 5.36 3.76 4.35
N HIS A 47 5.80 4.84 5.00
CA HIS A 47 6.15 4.85 6.42
C HIS A 47 5.03 5.48 7.22
N LEU A 48 4.21 4.65 7.85
CA LEU A 48 3.05 5.08 8.62
C LEU A 48 3.38 5.16 10.12
N PRO A 49 3.11 6.30 10.77
CA PRO A 49 3.05 6.39 12.22
C PRO A 49 2.06 5.40 12.85
N LYS A 50 2.34 4.97 14.08
CA LYS A 50 1.51 4.00 14.83
C LYS A 50 0.06 4.47 15.02
N ASP A 51 -0.15 5.76 15.22
CA ASP A 51 -1.45 6.38 15.44
C ASP A 51 -2.37 6.32 14.21
N ILE A 52 -1.80 6.17 13.01
CA ILE A 52 -2.60 6.15 11.77
C ILE A 52 -2.63 4.79 11.08
N VAL A 53 -1.68 3.89 11.38
CA VAL A 53 -1.51 2.63 10.63
C VAL A 53 -2.78 1.80 10.63
N GLU A 54 -3.45 1.66 11.78
CA GLU A 54 -4.69 0.88 11.89
C GLU A 54 -5.80 1.49 11.03
N THR A 55 -5.97 2.82 11.08
CA THR A 55 -6.96 3.54 10.27
C THR A 55 -6.69 3.36 8.77
N VAL A 56 -5.44 3.51 8.36
CA VAL A 56 -5.03 3.34 6.96
C VAL A 56 -5.25 1.91 6.48
N CYS A 57 -4.82 0.91 7.26
CA CYS A 57 -5.00 -0.50 6.91
C CYS A 57 -6.50 -0.87 6.82
N SER A 58 -7.33 -0.42 7.76
CA SER A 58 -8.78 -0.67 7.72
C SER A 58 -9.47 -0.02 6.53
N ARG A 59 -9.00 1.16 6.09
CA ARG A 59 -9.53 1.81 4.88
C ARG A 59 -9.07 1.09 3.63
N LEU A 60 -7.77 0.82 3.49
CA LEU A 60 -7.22 0.11 2.35
C LEU A 60 -7.92 -1.25 2.19
N GLN A 61 -8.16 -2.00 3.27
CA GLN A 61 -8.87 -3.29 3.24
C GLN A 61 -10.26 -3.22 2.58
N LYS A 62 -10.97 -2.09 2.73
CA LYS A 62 -12.29 -1.87 2.11
C LYS A 62 -12.20 -1.43 0.65
N LEU A 63 -11.02 -1.00 0.20
CA LEU A 63 -10.77 -0.47 -1.13
C LEU A 63 -9.99 -1.43 -2.02
N ILE A 64 -9.51 -2.56 -1.50
CA ILE A 64 -8.85 -3.57 -2.33
C ILE A 64 -9.90 -4.37 -3.11
N LYS A 65 -9.58 -4.64 -4.37
CA LYS A 65 -10.30 -5.64 -5.19
C LYS A 65 -10.28 -6.98 -4.44
N LYS A 66 -11.38 -7.74 -4.48
CA LYS A 66 -11.63 -8.97 -3.69
C LYS A 66 -10.53 -10.05 -3.69
N SER A 67 -9.62 -10.05 -4.67
CA SER A 67 -8.53 -11.02 -4.82
C SER A 67 -7.15 -10.55 -4.31
N TRP A 68 -7.07 -9.40 -3.64
CA TRP A 68 -5.79 -8.78 -3.27
C TRP A 68 -5.60 -8.67 -1.76
N TYR A 69 -4.35 -8.44 -1.32
CA TYR A 69 -3.96 -8.38 0.09
C TYR A 69 -3.05 -7.16 0.36
N ILE A 70 -3.10 -6.62 1.59
CA ILE A 70 -2.22 -5.54 2.06
C ILE A 70 -1.25 -6.12 3.08
N HIS A 71 0.02 -5.75 2.96
CA HIS A 71 1.06 -6.12 3.92
C HIS A 71 1.53 -4.89 4.70
N ALA A 72 1.36 -4.92 6.03
CA ALA A 72 1.92 -3.93 6.94
C ALA A 72 2.91 -4.62 7.89
N LEU A 73 4.18 -4.23 7.82
CA LEU A 73 5.26 -4.79 8.62
C LEU A 73 5.72 -3.76 9.65
N MET A 74 5.86 -4.23 10.88
CA MET A 74 6.37 -3.43 11.97
C MET A 74 7.89 -3.37 11.91
N ASN A 75 8.44 -2.19 11.61
CA ASN A 75 9.89 -1.99 11.69
C ASN A 75 10.28 -1.80 13.16
N ARG A 76 10.75 -2.87 13.82
CA ARG A 76 11.63 -2.71 14.98
C ARG A 76 12.98 -2.28 14.41
N LYS A 77 13.35 -1.00 14.56
CA LYS A 77 14.78 -0.66 14.57
C LYS A 77 15.37 -1.45 15.73
N MET A 78 16.18 -2.46 15.43
CA MET A 78 17.22 -2.91 16.36
C MET A 78 18.27 -1.81 16.48
#